data_AF-A0A1F5UIA6-F1
#
_entry.id   AF-A0A1F5UIA6-F1
#
_cell.length_a   1.000
_cell.length_b   1.000
_cell.length_c   1.000
_cell.angle_alpha   90.00
_cell.angle_beta   90.00
_cell.angle_gamma   90.00
#
_symmetry.space_group_name_H-M   'P 1'
#
loop_
_entity.id
_entity.type
_entity.pdbx_description
1 polymer ?
#
loop_
_entity_poly.entity_id
_entity_poly.type
_entity_poly.pdbx_seq_one_letter_code
_entity_poly.pdbx_strand_id
1 'polypeptide(L)'
;MEEKMGKQYSSVLEMLKGTGASKRTIKAVEKLIKERTLVTHLITLRCQHNMTQKELADKIGCTQSRVSKIESSMNREIVVGDLLDYAKALNLRLEIGYRHPSEKLVDLIKYHAFKIARYLSELTKLAKDDADIKKGVRDFHKEAQHNLNRFINDSLNKLDGKQMEQRSDYKTIHISAPLESSEFAMSKKAV
;
A
#
# COMPACT_ATOMS: atom_id res chain seq x y z
N MET A 1 -38.58 -1.50 -25.55
CA MET A 1 -38.33 -2.02 -24.19
C MET A 1 -37.15 -1.25 -23.64
N GLU A 2 -37.37 -0.32 -22.72
CA GLU A 2 -36.28 0.36 -22.02
C GLU A 2 -35.75 -0.54 -20.90
N GLU A 3 -34.49 -0.91 -21.02
CA GLU A 3 -33.74 -1.70 -20.05
C GLU A 3 -33.41 -0.81 -18.84
N LYS A 4 -34.07 -1.03 -17.71
CA LYS A 4 -33.72 -0.35 -16.44
C LYS A 4 -32.35 -0.86 -15.98
N MET A 5 -31.26 -0.17 -16.34
CA MET A 5 -29.96 -0.40 -15.71
C MET A 5 -30.08 -0.15 -14.20
N GLY A 6 -29.93 -1.21 -13.40
CA GLY A 6 -29.88 -1.10 -11.94
C GLY A 6 -28.71 -0.20 -11.50
N LYS A 7 -28.91 0.60 -10.44
CA LYS A 7 -27.85 1.45 -9.89
C LYS A 7 -26.68 0.56 -9.43
N GLN A 8 -25.51 0.76 -10.02
CA GLN A 8 -24.26 0.18 -9.55
C GLN A 8 -23.65 1.07 -8.46
N TYR A 9 -23.04 0.46 -7.46
CA TYR A 9 -22.38 1.13 -6.35
C TYR A 9 -20.92 0.65 -6.26
N SER A 10 -19.98 1.56 -6.04
CA SER A 10 -18.54 1.26 -5.95
C SER A 10 -18.14 0.63 -4.62
N SER A 11 -18.99 0.74 -3.60
CA SER A 11 -18.76 0.13 -2.29
C SER A 11 -20.07 -0.19 -1.57
N VAL A 12 -20.00 -1.14 -0.63
CA VAL A 12 -21.12 -1.49 0.25
C VAL A 12 -21.62 -0.28 1.05
N LEU A 13 -20.72 0.62 1.45
CA LEU A 13 -21.10 1.85 2.14
C LEU A 13 -21.90 2.80 1.25
N GLU A 14 -21.50 2.93 -0.02
CA GLU A 14 -22.22 3.74 -1.00
C GLU A 14 -23.60 3.13 -1.28
N MET A 15 -23.67 1.80 -1.43
CA MET A 15 -24.93 1.08 -1.57
C MET A 15 -25.86 1.34 -0.38
N LEU A 16 -25.39 1.17 0.85
CA LEU A 16 -26.20 1.40 2.06
C LEU A 16 -26.70 2.85 2.18
N LYS A 17 -25.86 3.81 1.81
CA LYS A 17 -26.25 5.23 1.73
C LYS A 17 -27.30 5.45 0.63
N GLY A 18 -27.16 4.76 -0.51
CA GLY A 18 -28.06 4.86 -1.65
C GLY A 18 -29.40 4.13 -1.51
N THR A 19 -29.47 3.08 -0.68
CA THR A 19 -30.70 2.29 -0.42
C THR A 19 -31.49 2.79 0.80
N GLY A 20 -31.07 3.89 1.42
CA GLY A 20 -31.77 4.46 2.58
C GLY A 20 -31.61 3.69 3.89
N ALA A 21 -30.51 2.94 4.04
CA ALA A 21 -30.25 2.22 5.29
C ALA A 21 -30.15 3.19 6.48
N SER A 22 -30.50 2.70 7.68
CA SER A 22 -30.49 3.54 8.88
C SER A 22 -29.08 4.10 9.18
N LYS A 23 -29.01 5.32 9.73
CA LYS A 23 -27.73 5.91 10.18
C LYS A 23 -26.98 5.00 11.16
N ARG A 24 -27.70 4.22 11.98
CA ARG A 24 -27.12 3.25 12.91
C ARG A 24 -26.43 2.10 12.15
N THR A 25 -27.07 1.57 11.11
CA THR A 25 -26.51 0.51 10.26
C THR A 25 -25.27 1.00 9.52
N ILE A 26 -25.33 2.19 8.90
CA ILE A 26 -24.19 2.77 8.19
C ILE A 26 -22.98 2.93 9.13
N LYS A 27 -23.18 3.51 10.33
CA LYS A 27 -22.10 3.66 11.32
C LYS A 27 -21.53 2.33 11.80
N ALA A 28 -22.37 1.31 11.98
CA ALA A 28 -21.92 -0.01 12.39
C ALA A 28 -21.02 -0.66 11.31
N VAL A 29 -21.42 -0.55 10.04
CA VAL A 29 -20.63 -1.04 8.90
C VAL A 29 -19.33 -0.25 8.73
N GLU A 30 -19.35 1.09 8.87
CA GLU A 30 -18.12 1.90 8.85
C GLU A 30 -17.13 1.48 9.93
N LYS A 31 -17.62 1.19 11.14
CA LYS A 31 -16.80 0.70 12.25
C LYS A 31 -16.20 -0.67 11.93
N LEU A 32 -17.00 -1.62 11.44
CA LEU A 32 -16.53 -2.96 11.07
C LEU A 32 -15.45 -2.92 9.98
N ILE A 33 -15.64 -2.09 8.95
CA ILE A 33 -14.64 -1.90 7.88
C ILE A 33 -13.33 -1.39 8.48
N LYS A 34 -13.38 -0.35 9.32
CA LYS A 34 -12.19 0.20 10.00
C LYS A 34 -11.49 -0.86 10.84
N GLU A 35 -12.24 -1.60 11.64
CA GLU A 35 -11.73 -2.65 12.54
C GLU A 35 -11.17 -3.89 11.84
N ARG A 36 -11.38 -4.05 10.53
CA ARG A 36 -10.88 -5.19 9.75
C ARG A 36 -9.87 -4.82 8.66
N THR A 37 -9.52 -3.54 8.52
CA THR A 37 -8.65 -3.05 7.44
C THR A 37 -7.32 -3.82 7.32
N LEU A 38 -6.65 -4.13 8.45
CA LEU A 38 -5.39 -4.88 8.45
C LEU A 38 -5.60 -6.32 7.98
N VAL A 39 -6.67 -6.96 8.47
CA VAL A 39 -7.01 -8.34 8.12
C VAL A 39 -7.37 -8.46 6.64
N THR A 40 -8.20 -7.54 6.13
CA THR A 40 -8.52 -7.47 4.71
C THR A 40 -7.26 -7.33 3.86
N HIS A 41 -6.29 -6.52 4.32
CA HIS A 41 -5.02 -6.41 3.61
C HIS A 41 -4.24 -7.73 3.60
N LEU A 42 -4.12 -8.44 4.72
CA LEU A 42 -3.46 -9.76 4.77
C LEU A 42 -4.11 -10.77 3.79
N ILE A 43 -5.44 -10.77 3.71
CA ILE A 43 -6.19 -11.59 2.73
C ILE A 43 -5.80 -11.19 1.30
N THR A 44 -5.80 -9.88 1.00
CA THR A 44 -5.38 -9.38 -0.31
C THR A 44 -3.97 -9.81 -0.66
N LEU A 45 -3.00 -9.69 0.28
CA LEU A 45 -1.63 -10.14 0.06
C LEU A 45 -1.57 -11.63 -0.29
N ARG A 46 -2.26 -12.47 0.49
CA ARG A 46 -2.32 -13.90 0.20
C ARG A 46 -2.88 -14.18 -1.19
N CYS A 47 -3.97 -13.49 -1.57
CA CYS A 47 -4.61 -13.64 -2.87
C CYS A 47 -3.74 -13.13 -4.03
N GLN A 48 -3.02 -12.01 -3.86
CA GLN A 48 -2.06 -11.49 -4.86
C GLN A 48 -0.94 -12.49 -5.15
N HIS A 49 -0.54 -13.26 -4.13
CA HIS A 49 0.41 -14.35 -4.28
C HIS A 49 -0.21 -15.68 -4.71
N ASN A 50 -1.49 -15.68 -5.11
CA ASN A 50 -2.26 -16.86 -5.55
C ASN A 50 -2.25 -18.03 -4.57
N MET A 51 -2.18 -17.75 -3.26
CA MET A 51 -2.17 -18.80 -2.24
C MET A 51 -3.56 -19.00 -1.63
N THR A 52 -3.95 -20.25 -1.42
CA THR A 52 -5.07 -20.61 -0.56
C THR A 52 -4.70 -20.49 0.91
N GLN A 53 -5.69 -20.48 1.82
CA GLN A 53 -5.42 -20.50 3.26
C GLN A 53 -4.64 -21.75 3.68
N LYS A 54 -4.89 -22.89 3.03
CA LYS A 54 -4.20 -24.15 3.30
C LYS A 54 -2.72 -24.06 2.91
N GLU A 55 -2.42 -23.60 1.71
CA GLU A 55 -1.04 -23.45 1.24
C GLU A 55 -0.25 -22.43 2.08
N LEU A 56 -0.91 -21.33 2.50
CA LEU A 56 -0.30 -20.39 3.43
C LEU A 56 0.03 -21.07 4.76
N ALA A 57 -0.91 -21.84 5.31
CA ALA A 57 -0.74 -22.55 6.57
C ALA A 57 0.40 -23.58 6.51
N ASP A 58 0.46 -24.37 5.42
CA ASP A 58 1.52 -25.35 5.17
C ASP A 58 2.89 -24.66 5.12
N LYS A 59 2.99 -23.48 4.49
CA LYS A 59 4.25 -22.74 4.33
C LYS A 59 4.78 -22.13 5.63
N ILE A 60 3.90 -21.77 6.57
CA ILE A 60 4.28 -21.28 7.90
C ILE A 60 4.30 -22.38 8.97
N GLY A 61 3.94 -23.61 8.62
CA GLY A 61 3.94 -24.75 9.54
C GLY A 61 2.82 -24.69 10.58
N CYS A 62 1.61 -24.28 10.19
CA CYS A 62 0.45 -24.23 11.09
C CYS A 62 -0.81 -24.84 10.44
N THR A 63 -1.93 -24.87 11.17
CA THR A 63 -3.20 -25.40 10.65
C THR A 63 -3.93 -24.36 9.79
N GLN A 64 -4.66 -24.82 8.76
CA GLN A 64 -5.53 -23.95 7.97
C GLN A 64 -6.57 -23.22 8.85
N SER A 65 -7.06 -23.86 9.92
CA SER A 65 -7.97 -23.23 10.87
C SER A 65 -7.35 -22.04 11.60
N ARG A 66 -6.03 -22.05 11.87
CA ARG A 66 -5.33 -20.88 12.42
C ARG A 66 -5.35 -19.72 11.42
N VAL A 67 -5.03 -19.97 10.15
CA VAL A 67 -5.09 -18.94 9.09
C VAL A 67 -6.51 -18.40 8.94
N SER A 68 -7.52 -19.28 8.91
CA SER A 68 -8.93 -18.87 8.87
C SER A 68 -9.30 -17.99 10.07
N LYS A 69 -8.82 -18.32 11.27
CA LYS A 69 -9.05 -17.51 12.47
C LYS A 69 -8.44 -16.13 12.31
N ILE A 70 -7.18 -16.04 11.87
CA ILE A 70 -6.49 -14.76 11.59
C ILE A 70 -7.31 -13.92 10.60
N GLU A 71 -7.70 -14.49 9.47
CA GLU A 71 -8.45 -13.80 8.40
C GLU A 71 -9.90 -13.43 8.79
N SER A 72 -10.43 -14.06 9.83
CA SER A 72 -11.74 -13.74 10.38
C SER A 72 -11.72 -12.73 11.53
N SER A 73 -10.53 -12.40 12.05
CA SER A 73 -10.37 -11.61 13.28
C SER A 73 -10.52 -10.10 13.07
N MET A 74 -10.43 -9.33 14.16
CA MET A 74 -10.34 -7.86 14.12
C MET A 74 -8.88 -7.41 14.22
N ASN A 75 -8.56 -6.21 13.74
CA ASN A 75 -7.19 -5.66 13.74
C ASN A 75 -6.50 -5.73 15.10
N ARG A 76 -7.25 -5.55 16.20
CA ARG A 76 -6.72 -5.60 17.58
C ARG A 76 -6.33 -7.00 18.06
N GLU A 77 -6.83 -8.03 17.39
CA GLU A 77 -6.57 -9.45 17.70
C GLU A 77 -5.38 -9.98 16.91
N ILE A 78 -4.91 -9.23 15.90
CA ILE A 78 -3.72 -9.54 15.13
C ILE A 78 -2.48 -9.23 15.96
N VAL A 79 -1.60 -10.22 16.07
CA VAL A 79 -0.30 -10.04 16.72
C VAL A 79 0.80 -9.86 15.69
N VAL A 80 1.92 -9.24 16.09
CA VAL A 80 3.09 -9.05 15.21
C VAL A 80 3.61 -10.38 14.66
N GLY A 81 3.47 -11.47 15.42
CA GLY A 81 3.81 -12.82 14.96
C GLY A 81 3.02 -13.24 13.72
N ASP A 82 1.73 -12.90 13.63
CA ASP A 82 0.91 -13.22 12.46
C ASP A 82 1.40 -12.42 11.23
N LEU A 83 1.79 -11.16 11.41
CA LEU A 83 2.36 -10.34 10.33
C LEU A 83 3.68 -10.92 9.81
N LEU A 84 4.53 -11.40 10.72
CA LEU A 84 5.80 -12.05 10.38
C LEU A 84 5.60 -13.37 9.65
N ASP A 85 4.61 -14.16 10.07
CA ASP A 85 4.25 -15.42 9.40
C ASP A 85 3.84 -15.18 7.95
N TYR A 86 2.96 -14.19 7.71
CA TYR A 86 2.60 -13.78 6.36
C TYR A 86 3.82 -13.30 5.57
N ALA A 87 4.67 -12.45 6.15
CA ALA A 87 5.88 -12.00 5.49
C ALA A 87 6.79 -13.17 5.08
N LYS A 88 6.99 -14.15 5.97
CA LYS A 88 7.79 -15.35 5.70
C LYS A 88 7.20 -16.20 4.58
N ALA A 89 5.90 -16.50 4.61
CA ALA A 89 5.29 -17.31 3.58
C ALA A 89 5.19 -16.61 2.22
N LEU A 90 5.01 -15.30 2.20
CA LEU A 90 4.90 -14.55 0.95
C LEU A 90 6.26 -14.09 0.40
N ASN A 91 7.36 -14.38 1.12
CA ASN A 91 8.71 -13.90 0.82
C ASN A 91 8.77 -12.36 0.76
N LEU A 92 8.08 -11.71 1.69
CA LEU A 92 8.04 -10.26 1.87
C LEU A 92 8.87 -9.86 3.09
N ARG A 93 9.18 -8.57 3.18
CA ARG A 93 9.78 -7.97 4.39
C ARG A 93 8.74 -7.11 5.09
N LEU A 94 8.59 -7.30 6.39
CA LEU A 94 7.70 -6.50 7.23
C LEU A 94 8.40 -5.19 7.63
N GLU A 95 7.82 -4.06 7.26
CA GLU A 95 8.20 -2.74 7.78
C GLU A 95 7.04 -2.16 8.62
N ILE A 96 7.33 -1.84 9.89
CA ILE A 96 6.38 -1.18 10.80
C ILE A 96 7.06 0.08 11.32
N GLY A 97 6.32 1.19 11.34
CA GLY A 97 6.79 2.45 11.89
C GLY A 97 5.66 3.20 12.57
N TYR A 98 6.02 3.98 13.59
CA TYR A 98 5.13 4.96 14.20
C TYR A 98 5.36 6.33 13.56
N ARG A 99 4.31 7.14 13.53
CA ARG A 99 4.36 8.54 13.09
C ARG A 99 3.64 9.40 14.11
N HIS A 100 4.16 10.58 14.37
CA HIS A 100 3.44 11.52 15.23
C HIS A 100 2.21 12.07 14.46
N PRO A 101 1.01 12.13 15.07
CA PRO A 101 -0.19 12.59 14.37
C PRO A 101 -0.10 14.03 13.84
N SER A 102 0.82 14.84 14.37
CA SER A 102 1.05 16.21 13.92
C SER A 102 2.05 16.34 12.76
N GLU A 103 2.66 15.24 12.29
CA GLU A 103 3.55 15.26 11.13
C GLU A 103 2.80 15.73 9.90
N LYS A 104 3.33 16.76 9.23
CA LYS A 104 2.74 17.31 8.01
C LYS A 104 3.24 16.54 6.80
N LEU A 105 2.53 16.65 5.68
CA LEU A 105 2.98 16.10 4.39
C LEU A 105 4.40 16.53 4.03
N VAL A 106 4.77 17.79 4.33
CA VAL A 106 6.13 18.31 4.09
C VAL A 106 7.19 17.55 4.90
N ASP A 107 6.88 17.15 6.14
CA ASP A 107 7.80 16.38 6.99
C ASP A 107 7.96 14.96 6.46
N LEU A 108 6.87 14.35 5.97
CA LEU A 108 6.91 13.04 5.31
C LEU A 108 7.72 13.07 4.01
N ILE A 109 7.55 14.12 3.19
CA ILE A 109 8.35 14.30 1.97
C ILE A 109 9.84 14.39 2.32
N LYS A 110 10.21 15.18 3.34
CA LYS A 110 11.61 15.26 3.81
C LYS A 110 12.12 13.91 4.30
N TYR A 111 11.35 13.20 5.12
CA TYR A 111 11.70 11.87 5.61
C TYR A 111 11.99 10.90 4.46
N HIS A 112 11.12 10.86 3.46
CA HIS A 112 11.29 10.00 2.28
C HIS A 112 12.46 10.43 1.41
N ALA A 113 12.69 11.74 1.22
CA ALA A 113 13.85 12.25 0.50
C ALA A 113 15.17 11.81 1.16
N PHE A 114 15.27 11.87 2.49
CA PHE A 114 16.44 11.35 3.21
C PHE A 114 16.59 9.84 3.10
N LYS A 115 15.48 9.08 3.13
CA LYS A 115 15.50 7.64 2.87
C LYS A 115 15.99 7.31 1.45
N ILE A 116 15.52 8.03 0.44
CA ILE A 116 15.96 7.89 -0.96
C ILE A 116 17.47 8.17 -1.05
N ALA A 117 17.93 9.29 -0.49
CA ALA A 117 19.36 9.63 -0.48
C ALA A 117 20.21 8.54 0.16
N ARG A 118 19.75 7.96 1.28
CA ARG A 118 20.42 6.82 1.92
C ARG A 118 20.48 5.60 0.99
N TYR A 119 19.38 5.24 0.33
CA TYR A 119 19.36 4.09 -0.58
C TYR A 119 20.23 4.28 -1.83
N LEU A 120 20.28 5.49 -2.40
CA LEU A 120 21.19 5.82 -3.49
C LEU A 120 22.66 5.70 -3.05
N SER A 121 22.98 6.12 -1.82
CA SER A 121 24.32 5.95 -1.25
C SER A 121 24.68 4.47 -1.07
N GLU A 122 23.79 3.65 -0.53
CA GLU A 122 24.00 2.20 -0.41
C GLU A 122 24.19 1.55 -1.78
N LEU A 123 23.41 1.95 -2.79
CA LEU A 123 23.56 1.46 -4.16
C LEU A 123 24.94 1.80 -4.75
N THR A 124 25.44 3.00 -4.46
CA THR A 124 26.80 3.41 -4.85
C THR A 124 27.86 2.54 -4.17
N LYS A 125 27.69 2.22 -2.88
CA LYS A 125 28.60 1.34 -2.14
C LYS A 125 28.63 -0.08 -2.69
N LEU A 126 27.49 -0.59 -3.18
CA LEU A 126 27.41 -1.92 -3.80
C LEU A 126 28.24 -2.03 -5.08
N ALA A 127 28.42 -0.93 -5.81
CA ALA A 127 29.17 -0.94 -7.07
C ALA A 127 30.68 -1.22 -6.90
N LYS A 128 31.25 -0.95 -5.70
CA LYS A 128 32.67 -1.16 -5.37
C LYS A 128 33.62 -0.83 -6.54
N ASP A 129 34.32 -1.82 -7.09
CA ASP A 129 35.23 -1.70 -8.24
C ASP A 129 34.71 -2.35 -9.53
N ASP A 130 33.47 -2.85 -9.50
CA ASP A 130 32.85 -3.51 -10.65
C ASP A 130 32.37 -2.47 -11.67
N ALA A 131 32.97 -2.48 -12.86
CA ALA A 131 32.69 -1.50 -13.91
C ALA A 131 31.27 -1.61 -14.46
N ASP A 132 30.71 -2.83 -14.55
CA ASP A 132 29.38 -3.07 -15.08
C ASP A 132 28.32 -2.63 -14.06
N ILE A 133 28.52 -2.94 -12.79
CA ILE A 133 27.64 -2.45 -11.72
C ILE A 133 27.73 -0.92 -11.63
N LYS A 134 28.93 -0.32 -11.70
CA LYS A 134 29.10 1.15 -11.73
C LYS A 134 28.30 1.80 -12.86
N LYS A 135 28.31 1.20 -14.05
CA LYS A 135 27.52 1.68 -15.19
C LYS A 135 26.02 1.61 -14.88
N GLY A 136 25.54 0.47 -14.41
CA GLY A 136 24.13 0.30 -14.05
C GLY A 136 23.66 1.28 -12.97
N VAL A 137 24.46 1.49 -11.92
CA VAL A 137 24.15 2.47 -10.86
C VAL A 137 24.11 3.90 -11.40
N ARG A 138 25.04 4.27 -12.28
CA ARG A 138 25.04 5.59 -12.92
C ARG A 138 23.79 5.82 -13.76
N ASP A 139 23.40 4.82 -14.56
CA ASP A 139 22.23 4.91 -15.42
C ASP A 139 20.95 5.02 -14.58
N PHE A 140 20.84 4.23 -13.50
CA PHE A 140 19.73 4.34 -12.55
C PHE A 140 19.69 5.71 -11.85
N HIS A 141 20.83 6.29 -11.43
CA HIS A 141 20.85 7.62 -10.83
C HIS A 141 20.31 8.70 -11.77
N LYS A 142 20.65 8.62 -13.07
CA LYS A 142 20.11 9.56 -14.08
C LYS A 142 18.61 9.39 -14.25
N GLU A 143 18.12 8.14 -14.31
CA GLU A 143 16.68 7.85 -14.39
C GLU A 143 15.94 8.37 -13.15
N ALA A 144 16.47 8.10 -11.96
CA ALA A 144 15.90 8.56 -10.70
C ALA A 144 15.83 10.09 -10.64
N GLN A 145 16.89 10.78 -11.06
CA GLN A 145 16.91 12.24 -11.16
C GLN A 145 15.83 12.77 -12.11
N HIS A 146 15.73 12.19 -13.31
CA HIS A 146 14.72 12.59 -14.29
C HIS A 146 13.30 12.40 -13.74
N ASN A 147 13.01 11.24 -13.17
CA ASN A 147 11.70 10.92 -12.62
C ASN A 147 11.31 11.81 -11.45
N LEU A 148 12.23 12.05 -10.50
CA LEU A 148 11.97 12.93 -9.35
C LEU A 148 11.69 14.36 -9.80
N ASN A 149 12.48 14.89 -10.74
CA ASN A 149 12.25 16.22 -11.30
C ASN A 149 10.90 16.32 -12.02
N ARG A 150 10.54 15.29 -12.80
CA ARG A 150 9.23 15.22 -13.48
C ARG A 150 8.08 15.30 -12.48
N PHE A 151 8.10 14.49 -11.41
CA PHE A 151 7.04 14.49 -10.41
C PHE A 151 6.89 15.84 -9.69
N ILE A 152 8.00 16.51 -9.40
CA ILE A 152 8.00 17.85 -8.80
C ILE A 152 7.39 18.87 -9.77
N ASN A 153 7.83 18.87 -11.02
CA ASN A 153 7.30 19.79 -12.04
C ASN A 153 5.81 19.55 -12.32
N ASP A 154 5.37 18.30 -12.41
CA ASP A 154 3.95 17.97 -12.57
C ASP A 154 3.11 18.47 -11.39
N SER A 155 3.64 18.35 -10.17
CA SER A 155 2.98 18.89 -8.97
C SER A 155 2.96 20.43 -8.96
N LEU A 156 4.02 21.09 -9.41
CA LEU A 156 4.08 22.55 -9.53
C LEU A 156 3.08 23.06 -10.55
N ASN A 157 3.03 22.46 -11.74
CA ASN A 157 2.09 22.81 -12.80
C ASN A 157 0.62 22.67 -12.36
N LYS A 158 0.34 21.72 -11.45
CA LYS A 158 -0.99 21.55 -10.87
C LYS A 158 -1.38 22.66 -9.88
N LEU A 159 -0.42 23.32 -9.22
CA LEU A 159 -0.70 24.46 -8.35
C LEU A 159 -1.16 25.68 -9.15
N ASP A 160 -0.68 25.81 -10.39
CA ASP A 160 -1.06 26.88 -11.31
C ASP A 160 -2.43 26.62 -11.98
N GLY A 161 -3.01 25.43 -11.79
CA GLY A 161 -4.36 25.05 -12.24
C GLY A 161 -5.36 24.97 -11.08
N LYS A 162 -6.52 25.62 -11.20
CA LYS A 162 -7.58 25.56 -10.19
C LYS A 162 -8.18 24.15 -10.07
N GLN A 163 -7.78 23.38 -9.07
CA GLN A 163 -8.61 22.31 -8.52
C GLN A 163 -8.61 22.37 -6.99
N MET A 164 -9.82 22.39 -6.42
CA MET A 164 -10.06 22.20 -5.00
C MET A 164 -10.00 20.71 -4.69
N GLU A 165 -9.25 20.31 -3.66
CA GLU A 165 -9.45 18.99 -3.06
C GLU A 165 -9.50 19.00 -1.53
N GLN A 166 -10.29 18.02 -1.07
CA GLN A 166 -10.85 17.84 0.26
C GLN A 166 -9.77 17.54 1.31
N ARG A 167 -10.05 17.97 2.56
CA ARG A 167 -9.27 17.57 3.73
C ARG A 167 -9.29 16.05 3.91
N SER A 168 -8.11 15.44 3.82
CA SER A 168 -7.86 14.04 4.16
C SER A 168 -8.02 13.82 5.67
N ASP A 169 -8.98 12.98 6.06
CA ASP A 169 -9.08 12.43 7.42
C ASP A 169 -7.81 11.60 7.72
N TYR A 170 -7.12 11.93 8.81
CA TYR A 170 -5.95 11.17 9.28
C TYR A 170 -6.38 9.75 9.68
N LYS A 171 -6.07 8.75 8.86
CA LYS A 171 -6.31 7.33 9.19
C LYS A 171 -5.29 6.85 10.22
N THR A 172 -5.76 6.27 11.32
CA THR A 172 -4.93 5.68 12.40
C THR A 172 -4.04 4.53 11.92
N ILE A 173 -4.45 3.83 10.85
CA ILE A 173 -3.66 2.76 10.22
C ILE A 173 -3.48 3.15 8.74
N HIS A 174 -2.23 3.38 8.35
CA HIS A 174 -1.84 3.55 6.96
C HIS A 174 -1.21 2.23 6.50
N ILE A 175 -1.80 1.62 5.47
CA ILE A 175 -1.30 0.41 4.84
C ILE A 175 -0.88 0.78 3.43
N SER A 176 0.42 0.74 3.15
CA SER A 176 0.93 0.82 1.79
C SER A 176 0.73 -0.53 1.09
N ALA A 177 0.46 -0.50 -0.21
CA ALA A 177 0.59 -1.71 -1.01
C ALA A 177 2.04 -2.25 -0.91
N PRO A 178 2.26 -3.56 -1.07
CA PRO A 178 3.60 -4.10 -1.26
C PRO A 178 4.29 -3.40 -2.43
N LEU A 179 5.61 -3.23 -2.32
CA LEU A 179 6.42 -2.83 -3.47
C LEU A 179 6.45 -3.99 -4.47
N GLU A 180 5.49 -4.01 -5.41
CA GLU A 180 5.53 -4.93 -6.54
C GLU A 180 6.50 -4.39 -7.61
N SER A 181 7.33 -5.26 -8.18
CA SER A 181 8.33 -4.89 -9.18
C SER A 181 7.70 -4.33 -10.47
N SER A 182 6.41 -4.62 -10.70
CA SER A 182 5.62 -4.22 -11.85
C SER A 182 5.28 -2.72 -11.88
N GLU A 183 5.15 -2.06 -10.72
CA GLU A 183 4.85 -0.61 -10.65
C GLU A 183 6.00 0.24 -11.21
N PHE A 184 7.24 -0.25 -11.15
CA PHE A 184 8.41 0.39 -11.75
C PHE A 184 8.56 0.13 -13.27
N ALA A 185 7.86 -0.88 -13.80
CA ALA A 185 7.97 -1.26 -15.22
C ALA A 185 7.21 -0.30 -16.16
N MET A 186 6.28 0.50 -15.66
CA MET A 186 5.54 1.48 -16.46
C MET A 186 6.36 2.71 -16.89
N SER A 187 7.59 2.87 -16.40
CA SER A 187 8.54 3.91 -16.85
C SER A 187 9.18 3.59 -18.22
N LYS A 188 9.17 2.32 -18.67
CA LYS A 188 9.87 1.89 -19.90
C LYS A 188 9.09 2.07 -21.22
N LYS A 189 7.90 2.69 -21.20
CA LYS A 189 7.12 2.99 -22.42
C LYS A 189 6.90 4.50 -22.58
N ALA A 190 7.99 5.23 -22.69
CA ALA A 190 8.00 6.57 -23.30
C ALA A 190 9.42 6.80 -23.83
N VAL A 191 9.72 6.18 -24.98
CA VAL A 191 10.82 6.58 -25.86
C VAL A 191 10.19 7.28 -27.04
#